data_AF-A0A942KJE2-F1
#
_entry.id   AF-A0A942KJE2-F1
#
_cell.length_a   1.000
_cell.length_b   1.000
_cell.length_c   1.000
_cell.angle_alpha   90.00
_cell.angle_beta   90.00
_cell.angle_gamma   90.00
#
_symmetry.space_group_name_H-M   'P 1'
#
loop_
_entity.id
_entity.type
_entity.pdbx_description
1 polymer ?
#
loop_
_entity_poly.entity_id
_entity_poly.type
_entity_poly.pdbx_seq_one_letter_code
_entity_poly.pdbx_strand_id
1 'polypeptide(L)'
;MLTIDLVQLNVWLDYIFVTLYIVVLLGLSAHFVGNLIAGRLKKRFIKWEWPHHEGPPIPFLPRFLHFQHVASMIVLVISGLYIRFPGFLVGELANARTYMRWAHYIAMIIVVINLVWRLWYAFMSARRDYREFVITRKDITTMPQVILYYIFVKSSKPHLDKYNVMQKATYTLFVPLLIIQAFTGFALVTTPLIADTSPRDWLVGWWLGAALGSTDLAGWYMRIVHYIVNWLFIILTTVHVYLSVSEDFPAFLNFFGLSFLDRTHATHGDGDHGETHAHPGGDEDDHAGTHHKDHEAGSGRRQKYMPWST
;
A
#
# COMPACT_ATOMS: atom_id res chain seq x y z
N MET A 1 6.70 23.86 36.44
CA MET A 1 6.59 23.27 35.08
C MET A 1 7.34 21.95 35.11
N LEU A 2 6.69 20.84 34.75
CA LEU A 2 7.39 19.57 34.50
C LEU A 2 8.30 19.78 33.28
N THR A 3 9.61 19.87 33.50
CA THR A 3 10.58 19.86 32.41
C THR A 3 10.57 18.45 31.83
N ILE A 4 10.05 18.28 30.62
CA ILE A 4 10.14 17.00 29.90
C ILE A 4 11.62 16.77 29.60
N ASP A 5 12.22 15.76 30.23
CA ASP A 5 13.54 15.29 29.86
C ASP A 5 13.44 14.60 28.50
N LEU A 6 13.85 15.31 27.45
CA LEU A 6 13.81 14.84 26.07
C LEU A 6 14.73 13.64 25.84
N VAL A 7 15.78 13.47 26.66
CA VAL A 7 16.66 12.30 26.60
C VAL A 7 15.93 11.09 27.15
N GLN A 8 15.35 11.22 28.34
CA GLN A 8 14.56 10.15 28.95
C GLN A 8 13.36 9.76 28.09
N LEU A 9 12.67 10.74 27.49
CA LEU A 9 11.58 10.50 26.54
C LEU A 9 12.07 9.68 25.33
N ASN A 10 13.22 10.04 24.76
CA ASN A 10 13.81 9.31 23.63
C ASN A 10 14.11 7.85 23.97
N VAL A 11 14.62 7.57 25.17
CA VAL A 11 14.88 6.20 25.64
C VAL A 11 13.58 5.42 25.82
N TRP A 12 12.56 6.02 26.43
CA TRP A 12 11.24 5.39 26.55
C TRP A 12 10.60 5.08 25.21
N LEU A 13 10.72 5.98 24.23
CA LEU A 13 10.23 5.73 22.87
C LEU A 13 10.92 4.51 22.24
N ASP A 14 12.23 4.32 22.45
CA ASP A 14 12.94 3.12 21.98
C ASP A 14 12.33 1.84 22.57
N TYR A 15 12.16 1.79 23.90
CA TYR A 15 11.57 0.63 24.57
C TYR A 15 10.13 0.37 24.11
N ILE A 16 9.31 1.42 24.04
CA ILE A 16 7.90 1.31 23.65
C ILE A 16 7.78 0.75 22.24
N PHE A 17 8.48 1.33 21.26
CA PHE A 17 8.33 0.90 19.88
C PHE A 17 8.97 -0.45 19.58
N VAL A 18 10.12 -0.77 20.18
CA VAL A 18 10.73 -2.10 20.03
C VAL A 18 9.81 -3.16 20.63
N THR A 19 9.25 -2.92 21.83
CA THR A 19 8.30 -3.83 22.46
C THR A 19 7.03 -3.98 21.62
N LEU A 20 6.46 -2.87 21.16
CA LEU A 20 5.28 -2.88 20.29
C LEU A 20 5.56 -3.67 19.00
N TYR A 21 6.73 -3.51 18.38
CA TYR A 21 7.10 -4.24 17.19
C TYR A 21 7.19 -5.74 17.44
N ILE A 22 7.78 -6.17 18.57
CA ILE A 22 7.79 -7.58 18.98
C ILE A 22 6.37 -8.12 19.13
N VAL A 23 5.47 -7.38 19.79
CA VAL A 23 4.05 -7.78 19.93
C VAL A 23 3.39 -7.93 18.56
N VAL A 24 3.64 -7.00 17.62
CA VAL A 24 3.13 -7.10 16.24
C VAL A 24 3.64 -8.37 15.57
N LEU A 25 4.95 -8.66 15.65
CA LEU A 25 5.54 -9.86 15.07
C LEU A 25 4.94 -11.15 15.67
N LEU A 26 4.72 -11.19 16.98
CA LEU A 26 4.04 -12.31 17.64
C LEU A 26 2.60 -12.46 17.15
N GLY A 27 1.86 -11.36 16.99
CA GLY A 27 0.50 -11.35 16.45
C GLY A 27 0.44 -11.87 15.01
N LEU A 28 1.36 -11.43 14.14
CA LEU A 28 1.47 -11.93 12.76
C LEU A 28 1.89 -13.40 12.70
N SER A 29 2.76 -13.83 13.61
CA SER A 29 3.16 -15.24 13.75
C SER A 29 1.98 -16.10 14.19
N ALA A 30 1.20 -15.66 15.18
CA ALA A 30 -0.02 -16.33 15.62
C ALA A 30 -1.06 -16.40 14.49
N HIS A 31 -1.25 -15.32 13.73
CA HIS A 31 -2.12 -15.32 12.55
C HIS A 31 -1.63 -16.29 11.47
N PHE A 32 -0.31 -16.39 11.25
CA PHE A 32 0.27 -17.35 10.32
C PHE A 32 0.01 -18.81 10.76
N VAL A 33 0.20 -19.10 12.05
CA VAL A 33 -0.12 -20.42 12.64
C VAL A 33 -1.62 -20.71 12.52
N GLY A 34 -2.49 -19.73 12.75
CA GLY A 34 -3.94 -19.85 12.52
C GLY A 34 -4.28 -20.20 11.07
N ASN A 35 -3.61 -19.57 10.10
CA ASN A 35 -3.74 -19.88 8.67
C ASN A 35 -3.28 -21.30 8.33
N LEU A 36 -2.26 -21.83 9.02
CA LEU A 36 -1.79 -23.20 8.88
C LEU A 36 -2.83 -24.20 9.43
N ILE A 37 -3.32 -23.97 10.65
CA ILE A 37 -4.30 -24.84 11.32
C ILE A 37 -5.64 -24.85 10.56
N ALA A 38 -6.11 -23.69 10.11
CA ALA A 38 -7.36 -23.57 9.35
C ALA A 38 -7.25 -24.13 7.91
N GLY A 39 -6.09 -24.63 7.49
CA GLY A 39 -5.85 -25.14 6.13
C GLY A 39 -5.88 -24.06 5.03
N ARG A 40 -5.97 -22.77 5.40
CA ARG A 40 -5.99 -21.64 4.46
C ARG A 40 -4.70 -21.56 3.64
N LEU A 41 -3.56 -21.87 4.26
CA LEU A 41 -2.26 -21.87 3.57
C LEU A 41 -2.21 -22.95 2.48
N LYS A 42 -2.68 -24.17 2.77
CA LYS A 42 -2.81 -25.25 1.77
C LYS A 42 -3.75 -24.85 0.63
N LYS A 43 -4.90 -24.26 0.96
CA LYS A 43 -5.87 -23.78 -0.04
C LYS A 43 -5.25 -22.74 -0.99
N ARG A 44 -4.51 -21.77 -0.45
CA ARG A 44 -3.96 -20.64 -1.21
C ARG A 44 -2.68 -20.98 -1.99
N PHE A 45 -1.71 -21.63 -1.34
CA PHE A 45 -0.39 -21.85 -1.96
C PHE A 45 -0.25 -23.21 -2.64
N ILE A 46 -1.02 -24.23 -2.24
CA ILE A 46 -0.98 -25.56 -2.88
C ILE A 46 -2.09 -25.69 -3.92
N LYS A 47 -3.34 -25.39 -3.54
CA LYS A 47 -4.49 -25.48 -4.47
C LYS A 47 -4.69 -24.24 -5.34
N TRP A 48 -3.97 -23.15 -5.06
CA TRP A 48 -4.10 -21.88 -5.79
C TRP A 48 -5.50 -21.25 -5.77
N GLU A 49 -6.27 -21.51 -4.72
CA GLU A 49 -7.62 -20.97 -4.52
C GLU A 49 -7.54 -19.64 -3.75
N TRP A 50 -7.33 -18.54 -4.48
CA TRP A 50 -7.27 -17.18 -3.93
C TRP A 50 -8.63 -16.46 -3.99
N PRO A 51 -8.93 -15.53 -3.06
CA PRO A 51 -10.09 -14.66 -3.17
C PRO A 51 -10.07 -13.88 -4.50
N HIS A 52 -11.21 -13.75 -5.18
CA HIS A 52 -11.25 -13.03 -6.46
C HIS A 52 -11.05 -11.52 -6.26
N HIS A 53 -10.19 -10.96 -7.10
CA HIS A 53 -9.96 -9.53 -7.19
C HIS A 53 -10.51 -9.04 -8.53
N GLU A 54 -11.66 -8.39 -8.49
CA GLU A 54 -12.20 -7.71 -9.66
C GLU A 54 -11.42 -6.41 -9.89
N GLY A 55 -10.64 -6.36 -10.96
CA GLY A 55 -9.94 -5.14 -11.33
C GLY A 55 -9.30 -5.22 -12.71
N PRO A 56 -9.38 -4.15 -13.52
CA PRO A 56 -8.60 -4.08 -14.76
C PRO A 56 -7.10 -4.14 -14.45
N PRO A 57 -6.27 -4.62 -15.38
CA PRO A 57 -4.83 -4.69 -15.19
C PRO A 57 -4.27 -3.31 -14.80
N ILE A 58 -3.38 -3.30 -13.80
CA ILE A 58 -2.79 -2.07 -13.27
C ILE A 58 -1.87 -1.47 -14.34
N PRO A 59 -2.00 -0.18 -14.69
CA PRO A 59 -1.11 0.45 -15.67
C PRO A 59 0.36 0.38 -15.25
N PHE A 60 1.28 0.53 -16.21
CA PHE A 60 2.72 0.49 -15.92
C PHE A 60 3.17 1.57 -14.92
N LEU A 61 2.71 2.81 -15.09
CA LEU A 61 3.17 3.95 -14.30
C LEU A 61 2.92 3.78 -12.78
N PRO A 62 1.71 3.42 -12.30
CA PRO A 62 1.48 3.13 -10.88
C PRO A 62 2.37 2.01 -10.32
N ARG A 63 2.67 0.96 -11.11
CA ARG A 63 3.56 -0.14 -10.70
C ARG A 63 5.00 0.34 -10.54
N PHE A 64 5.49 1.13 -11.49
CA PHE A 64 6.82 1.73 -11.43
C PHE A 64 6.96 2.67 -10.22
N LEU A 65 5.99 3.55 -10.00
CA LEU A 65 5.98 4.44 -8.83
C LEU A 65 5.93 3.67 -7.52
N HIS A 66 5.13 2.60 -7.43
CA HIS A 66 5.10 1.73 -6.26
C HIS A 66 6.46 1.06 -6.02
N PHE A 67 7.08 0.48 -7.06
CA PHE A 67 8.40 -0.14 -6.95
C PHE A 67 9.47 0.84 -6.45
N GLN A 68 9.54 2.04 -7.05
CA GLN A 68 10.45 3.09 -6.61
C GLN A 68 10.18 3.51 -5.17
N HIS A 69 8.92 3.59 -4.78
CA HIS A 69 8.52 3.91 -3.41
C HIS A 69 9.04 2.85 -2.43
N VAL A 70 8.78 1.56 -2.70
CA VAL A 70 9.24 0.44 -1.86
C VAL A 70 10.76 0.43 -1.73
N ALA A 71 11.48 0.54 -2.85
CA ALA A 71 12.94 0.56 -2.85
C ALA A 71 13.49 1.70 -1.98
N SER A 72 12.90 2.89 -2.11
CA SER A 72 13.34 4.06 -1.33
C SER A 72 12.95 3.96 0.14
N MET A 73 11.77 3.40 0.46
CA MET A 73 11.35 3.15 1.85
C MET A 73 12.29 2.18 2.57
N ILE A 74 12.75 1.12 1.89
CA ILE A 74 13.75 0.18 2.43
C ILE A 74 15.04 0.93 2.78
N VAL A 75 15.56 1.73 1.85
CA VAL A 75 16.78 2.54 2.08
C VAL A 75 16.57 3.51 3.24
N LEU A 76 15.44 4.21 3.30
CA LEU A 76 15.12 5.18 4.35
C LEU A 76 15.06 4.54 5.74
N VAL A 77 14.39 3.40 5.88
CA VAL A 77 14.28 2.68 7.16
C VAL A 77 15.66 2.18 7.60
N ILE A 78 16.40 1.51 6.71
CA ILE A 78 17.74 0.97 7.02
C ILE A 78 18.69 2.08 7.44
N SER A 79 18.80 3.13 6.62
CA SER A 79 19.69 4.26 6.91
C SER A 79 19.24 5.06 8.13
N GLY A 80 17.93 5.25 8.33
CA GLY A 80 17.36 5.97 9.46
C GLY A 80 17.62 5.26 10.80
N LEU A 81 17.38 3.95 10.84
CA LEU A 81 17.70 3.12 12.01
C LEU A 81 19.20 3.12 12.30
N TYR A 82 20.06 3.06 11.27
CA TYR A 82 21.51 3.17 11.47
C TYR A 82 21.94 4.54 11.99
N ILE A 83 21.30 5.63 11.56
CA ILE A 83 21.58 6.99 12.08
C ILE A 83 21.24 7.11 13.57
N ARG A 84 20.18 6.43 14.03
CA ARG A 84 19.74 6.36 15.43
C ARG A 84 20.58 5.39 16.26
N PHE A 85 20.80 4.18 15.75
CA PHE A 85 21.54 3.08 16.38
C PHE A 85 22.77 2.74 15.51
N PRO A 86 23.88 3.47 15.66
CA PRO A 86 25.11 3.18 14.94
C PRO A 86 25.54 1.72 15.16
N GLY A 87 25.96 1.05 14.09
CA GLY A 87 26.50 -0.31 14.16
C GLY A 87 25.48 -1.46 14.16
N PHE A 88 24.16 -1.19 14.17
CA PHE A 88 23.14 -2.26 14.25
C PHE A 88 23.16 -3.28 13.09
N LEU A 89 23.75 -2.93 11.95
CA LEU A 89 23.82 -3.79 10.76
C LEU A 89 25.22 -4.24 10.37
N VAL A 90 26.16 -3.29 10.28
CA VAL A 90 27.50 -3.52 9.69
C VAL A 90 28.63 -3.22 10.68
N GLY A 91 28.32 -3.09 11.97
CA GLY A 91 29.27 -2.60 12.97
C GLY A 91 29.67 -1.14 12.76
N GLU A 92 30.55 -0.62 13.62
CA GLU A 92 31.00 0.78 13.54
C GLU A 92 32.16 0.95 12.55
N LEU A 93 31.85 0.87 11.25
CA LEU A 93 32.81 1.19 10.20
C LEU A 93 33.05 2.70 10.14
N ALA A 94 34.30 3.09 9.85
CA ALA A 94 34.66 4.49 9.66
C ALA A 94 33.76 5.14 8.58
N ASN A 95 33.26 6.34 8.87
CA ASN A 95 32.37 7.13 8.00
C ASN A 95 31.02 6.49 7.64
N ALA A 96 30.68 5.29 8.12
CA ALA A 96 29.43 4.62 7.76
C ALA A 96 28.19 5.45 8.10
N ARG A 97 28.18 6.15 9.24
CA ARG A 97 27.07 7.03 9.62
C ARG A 97 26.90 8.19 8.64
N THR A 98 28.00 8.70 8.06
CA THR A 98 27.97 9.75 7.04
C THR A 98 27.41 9.22 5.73
N TYR A 99 27.85 8.05 5.28
CA TYR A 99 27.30 7.41 4.08
C TYR A 99 25.81 7.09 4.23
N MET A 100 25.38 6.62 5.40
CA MET A 100 23.97 6.37 5.68
C MET A 100 23.15 7.65 5.64
N ARG A 101 23.66 8.79 6.12
CA ARG A 101 22.98 10.10 5.96
C ARG A 101 22.82 10.48 4.50
N TRP A 102 23.85 10.32 3.67
CA TRP A 102 23.76 10.61 2.23
C TRP A 102 22.72 9.71 1.53
N ALA A 103 22.76 8.40 1.78
CA ALA A 103 21.77 7.46 1.25
C ALA A 103 20.35 7.85 1.70
N HIS A 104 20.19 8.25 2.98
CA HIS A 104 18.92 8.70 3.51
C HIS A 104 18.40 9.95 2.80
N TYR A 105 19.24 10.97 2.59
CA TYR A 105 18.84 12.20 1.91
C TYR A 105 18.48 11.96 0.44
N ILE A 106 19.23 11.13 -0.27
CA ILE A 106 18.92 10.78 -1.67
C ILE A 106 17.57 10.06 -1.75
N ALA A 107 17.37 9.03 -0.92
CA ALA A 107 16.11 8.29 -0.89
C ALA A 107 14.92 9.17 -0.47
N MET A 108 15.13 10.12 0.46
CA MET A 108 14.13 11.10 0.88
C MET A 108 13.65 11.94 -0.30
N ILE A 109 14.57 12.50 -1.10
CA ILE A 109 14.21 13.30 -2.28
C ILE A 109 13.41 12.47 -3.28
N ILE A 110 13.84 11.23 -3.54
CA ILE A 110 13.14 10.36 -4.48
C ILE A 110 11.72 10.03 -4.00
N VAL A 111 11.51 9.71 -2.72
CA VAL A 111 10.17 9.46 -2.16
C VAL A 111 9.29 10.70 -2.22
N VAL A 112 9.84 11.89 -1.96
CA VAL A 112 9.08 13.14 -2.02
C VAL A 112 8.62 13.42 -3.45
N ILE A 113 9.49 13.26 -4.45
CA ILE A 113 9.12 13.40 -5.87
C ILE A 113 8.02 12.39 -6.23
N ASN A 114 8.16 11.15 -5.78
CA ASN A 114 7.18 10.10 -6.02
C ASN A 114 5.82 10.41 -5.36
N LEU A 115 5.81 10.94 -4.14
CA LEU A 115 4.60 11.41 -3.45
C LEU A 115 3.92 12.53 -4.23
N VAL A 116 4.66 13.55 -4.66
CA VAL A 116 4.12 14.66 -5.47
C VAL A 116 3.50 14.12 -6.76
N TRP A 117 4.21 13.22 -7.45
CA TRP A 117 3.71 12.61 -8.67
C TRP A 117 2.46 11.78 -8.43
N ARG A 118 2.38 11.02 -7.33
CA ARG A 118 1.21 10.23 -6.98
C ARG A 118 0.00 11.11 -6.65
N LEU A 119 0.21 12.21 -5.93
CA LEU A 119 -0.84 13.19 -5.64
C LEU A 119 -1.33 13.86 -6.94
N TRP A 120 -0.42 14.25 -7.83
CA TRP A 120 -0.79 14.76 -9.15
C TRP A 120 -1.60 13.73 -9.93
N TYR A 121 -1.16 12.46 -9.97
CA TYR A 121 -1.89 11.40 -10.66
C TYR A 121 -3.31 11.22 -10.11
N ALA A 122 -3.46 11.26 -8.78
CA ALA A 122 -4.75 11.05 -8.13
C ALA A 122 -5.77 12.17 -8.38
N PHE A 123 -5.32 13.42 -8.40
CA PHE A 123 -6.21 14.60 -8.47
C PHE A 123 -6.27 15.27 -9.84
N MET A 124 -5.18 15.21 -10.62
CA MET A 124 -5.00 16.02 -11.82
C MET A 124 -4.86 15.21 -13.11
N SER A 125 -4.58 13.91 -13.05
CA SER A 125 -4.50 13.09 -14.28
C SER A 125 -5.84 12.94 -15.00
N ALA A 126 -5.81 12.52 -16.26
CA ALA A 126 -7.01 12.18 -17.02
C ALA A 126 -7.81 11.02 -16.39
N ARG A 127 -7.15 10.14 -15.63
CA ARG A 127 -7.73 9.01 -14.90
C ARG A 127 -7.63 9.23 -13.39
N ARG A 128 -8.27 10.29 -12.90
CA ARG A 128 -8.31 10.64 -11.46
C ARG A 128 -8.82 9.46 -10.65
N ASP A 129 -7.96 8.89 -9.80
CA ASP A 129 -8.26 7.70 -9.00
C ASP A 129 -8.48 8.02 -7.51
N TYR A 130 -8.48 9.30 -7.10
CA TYR A 130 -8.67 9.69 -5.69
C TYR A 130 -9.93 9.07 -5.06
N ARG A 131 -11.02 8.93 -5.83
CA ARG A 131 -12.30 8.35 -5.37
C ARG A 131 -12.18 6.87 -5.00
N GLU A 132 -11.21 6.15 -5.57
CA GLU A 132 -11.00 4.73 -5.29
C GLU A 132 -10.44 4.51 -3.87
N PHE A 133 -9.79 5.51 -3.28
CA PHE A 133 -9.16 5.43 -1.96
C PHE A 133 -10.01 6.01 -0.82
N VAL A 134 -11.10 6.71 -1.15
CA VAL A 134 -11.98 7.31 -0.14
C VAL A 134 -12.68 6.21 0.66
N ILE A 135 -12.57 6.27 1.98
CA ILE A 135 -13.30 5.40 2.91
C ILE A 135 -14.78 5.80 2.86
N THR A 136 -15.62 4.90 2.38
CA THR A 136 -17.07 5.09 2.28
C THR A 136 -17.79 4.57 3.53
N ARG A 137 -19.07 4.91 3.71
CA ARG A 137 -19.88 4.33 4.79
C ARG A 137 -19.98 2.80 4.69
N LYS A 138 -20.01 2.25 3.47
CA LYS A 138 -20.00 0.80 3.22
C LYS A 138 -18.72 0.14 3.74
N ASP A 139 -17.58 0.82 3.60
CA ASP A 139 -16.30 0.34 4.11
C ASP A 139 -16.31 0.27 5.65
N ILE A 140 -16.86 1.29 6.32
CA ILE A 140 -16.96 1.34 7.78
C ILE A 140 -17.88 0.25 8.32
N THR A 141 -19.04 0.02 7.69
CA THR A 141 -20.00 -1.01 8.13
C THR A 141 -19.53 -2.43 7.87
N THR A 142 -18.66 -2.64 6.87
CA THR A 142 -18.07 -3.95 6.56
C THR A 142 -16.77 -4.22 7.33
N MET A 143 -16.12 -3.20 7.90
CA MET A 143 -14.88 -3.33 8.67
C MET A 143 -14.94 -4.41 9.78
N PRO A 144 -15.99 -4.51 10.61
CA PRO A 144 -16.07 -5.58 11.61
C PRO A 144 -16.04 -6.98 10.99
N GLN A 145 -16.66 -7.15 9.82
CA GLN A 145 -16.69 -8.44 9.12
C GLN A 145 -15.30 -8.82 8.59
N VAL A 146 -14.52 -7.84 8.14
CA VAL A 146 -13.13 -8.01 7.73
C VAL A 146 -12.26 -8.42 8.92
N ILE A 147 -12.45 -7.78 10.08
CA ILE A 147 -11.74 -8.15 11.31
C ILE A 147 -12.08 -9.60 11.70
N LEU A 148 -13.36 -9.96 11.75
CA LEU A 148 -13.81 -11.33 12.06
C LEU A 148 -13.22 -12.37 11.11
N TYR A 149 -13.00 -12.03 9.84
CA TYR A 149 -12.34 -12.90 8.87
C TYR A 149 -10.84 -13.11 9.19
N TYR A 150 -10.13 -12.05 9.57
CA TYR A 150 -8.70 -12.13 9.94
C TYR A 150 -8.49 -12.84 11.29
N ILE A 151 -9.42 -12.75 12.23
CA ILE A 151 -9.35 -13.53 13.48
C ILE A 151 -9.94 -14.95 13.34
N PHE A 152 -10.11 -15.45 12.11
CA PHE A 152 -10.59 -16.80 11.80
C PHE A 152 -12.02 -17.14 12.23
N VAL A 153 -12.84 -16.16 12.62
CA VAL A 153 -14.26 -16.38 12.99
C VAL A 153 -15.13 -16.59 11.74
N LYS A 154 -14.86 -15.85 10.66
CA LYS A 154 -15.55 -16.03 9.37
C LYS A 154 -14.71 -16.81 8.37
N SER A 155 -15.36 -17.70 7.61
CA SER A 155 -14.72 -18.53 6.58
C SER A 155 -14.48 -17.78 5.26
N SER A 156 -15.29 -16.78 4.94
CA SER A 156 -15.18 -15.98 3.72
C SER A 156 -14.90 -14.50 4.00
N LYS A 157 -14.09 -13.90 3.11
CA LYS A 157 -13.84 -12.45 3.10
C LYS A 157 -15.09 -11.77 2.52
N PRO A 158 -15.60 -10.68 3.14
CA PRO A 158 -16.72 -9.94 2.56
C PRO A 158 -16.35 -9.43 1.16
N HIS A 159 -17.32 -9.44 0.25
CA HIS A 159 -17.12 -8.89 -1.10
C HIS A 159 -16.98 -7.37 -0.97
N LEU A 160 -15.82 -6.86 -1.34
CA LEU A 160 -15.46 -5.45 -1.27
C LEU A 160 -15.24 -4.96 -2.70
N ASP A 161 -15.32 -3.64 -2.88
CA ASP A 161 -14.99 -3.01 -4.17
C ASP A 161 -13.48 -3.24 -4.48
N LYS A 162 -12.96 -2.65 -5.56
CA LYS A 162 -11.57 -2.80 -6.06
C LYS A 162 -10.47 -2.87 -4.98
N TYR A 163 -10.59 -2.09 -3.90
CA TYR A 163 -9.70 -2.16 -2.73
C TYR A 163 -10.48 -2.56 -1.48
N ASN A 164 -9.85 -3.43 -0.68
CA ASN A 164 -10.39 -3.79 0.61
C ASN A 164 -10.29 -2.63 1.62
N VAL A 165 -11.10 -2.65 2.68
CA VAL A 165 -11.17 -1.57 3.69
C VAL A 165 -9.80 -1.30 4.33
N MET A 166 -9.01 -2.34 4.59
CA MET A 166 -7.67 -2.21 5.15
C MET A 166 -6.67 -1.59 4.16
N GLN A 167 -6.79 -1.90 2.87
CA GLN A 167 -6.03 -1.28 1.79
C GLN A 167 -6.39 0.21 1.67
N LYS A 168 -7.68 0.56 1.65
CA LYS A 168 -8.14 1.98 1.65
C LYS A 168 -7.66 2.73 2.89
N ALA A 169 -7.69 2.11 4.07
CA ALA A 169 -7.16 2.69 5.30
C ALA A 169 -5.65 2.93 5.21
N THR A 170 -4.91 1.97 4.65
CA THR A 170 -3.48 2.10 4.39
C THR A 170 -3.19 3.30 3.48
N TYR A 171 -3.87 3.43 2.34
CA TYR A 171 -3.72 4.60 1.45
C TYR A 171 -4.03 5.93 2.13
N THR A 172 -5.12 5.96 2.91
CA THR A 172 -5.56 7.16 3.62
C THR A 172 -4.56 7.58 4.70
N LEU A 173 -3.89 6.62 5.36
CA LEU A 173 -2.92 6.89 6.43
C LEU A 173 -1.51 7.15 5.91
N PHE A 174 -1.08 6.47 4.83
CA PHE A 174 0.28 6.61 4.28
C PHE A 174 0.56 8.04 3.80
N VAL A 175 -0.38 8.69 3.12
CA VAL A 175 -0.20 10.04 2.57
C VAL A 175 0.10 11.09 3.65
N PRO A 176 -0.74 11.29 4.69
CA PRO A 176 -0.44 12.26 5.73
C PRO A 176 0.83 11.91 6.51
N LEU A 177 1.08 10.62 6.79
CA LEU A 177 2.33 10.21 7.44
C LEU A 177 3.56 10.57 6.59
N LEU A 178 3.50 10.40 5.26
CA LEU A 178 4.62 10.74 4.38
C LEU A 178 4.86 12.26 4.34
N ILE A 179 3.79 13.06 4.36
CA ILE A 179 3.89 14.52 4.45
C ILE A 179 4.55 14.94 5.76
N ILE A 180 4.12 14.37 6.90
CA ILE A 180 4.71 14.67 8.21
C ILE A 180 6.18 14.21 8.25
N GLN A 181 6.50 13.04 7.71
CA GLN A 181 7.86 12.51 7.65
C GLN A 181 8.76 13.36 6.77
N ALA A 182 8.27 13.83 5.61
CA ALA A 182 9.00 14.74 4.74
C ALA A 182 9.24 16.08 5.44
N PHE A 183 8.20 16.69 6.03
CA PHE A 183 8.31 17.96 6.75
C PHE A 183 9.34 17.87 7.88
N THR A 184 9.21 16.87 8.75
CA THR A 184 10.15 16.66 9.86
C THR A 184 11.55 16.30 9.37
N GLY A 185 11.67 15.53 8.28
CA GLY A 185 12.96 15.17 7.68
C GLY A 185 13.72 16.39 7.16
N PHE A 186 13.06 17.25 6.39
CA PHE A 186 13.64 18.52 5.94
C PHE A 186 13.97 19.44 7.12
N ALA A 187 13.11 19.51 8.14
CA ALA A 187 13.39 20.30 9.35
C ALA A 187 14.58 19.79 10.17
N LEU A 188 15.06 18.57 9.93
CA LEU A 188 16.27 18.03 10.56
C LEU A 188 17.56 18.38 9.80
N VAL A 189 17.47 18.86 8.57
CA VAL A 189 18.62 19.29 7.77
C VAL A 189 19.14 20.62 8.33
N THR A 190 20.33 20.59 8.92
CA THR A 190 21.03 21.75 9.49
C THR A 190 22.05 22.37 8.56
N THR A 191 22.36 21.71 7.44
CA THR A 191 23.33 22.23 6.48
C THR A 191 22.80 23.53 5.88
N PRO A 192 23.53 24.65 5.99
CA PRO A 192 23.14 25.88 5.33
C PRO A 192 23.10 25.69 3.81
N LEU A 193 22.06 26.21 3.17
CA LEU A 193 21.87 26.11 1.71
C LEU A 193 21.89 27.48 1.04
N ILE A 194 21.23 28.48 1.62
CA ILE A 194 21.11 29.83 1.05
C ILE A 194 21.31 30.86 2.16
N ALA A 195 22.16 31.86 1.91
CA ALA A 195 22.40 32.98 2.83
C ALA A 195 22.66 32.53 4.29
N ASP A 196 23.50 31.51 4.46
CA ASP A 196 23.84 30.90 5.76
C ASP A 196 22.66 30.36 6.58
N THR A 197 21.49 30.15 5.95
CA THR A 197 20.31 29.55 6.57
C THR A 197 20.05 28.14 6.03
N SER A 198 19.53 27.28 6.91
CA SER A 198 19.24 25.87 6.64
C SER A 198 17.73 25.63 6.46
N PRO A 199 17.31 24.49 5.87
CA PRO A 199 15.90 24.12 5.80
C PRO A 199 15.19 24.10 7.16
N ARG A 200 15.90 23.77 8.25
CA ARG A 200 15.36 23.86 9.61
C ARG A 200 14.91 25.29 9.94
N ASP A 201 15.72 26.28 9.62
CA ASP A 201 15.44 27.69 9.95
C ASP A 201 14.17 28.15 9.23
N TRP A 202 14.00 27.75 7.98
CA TRP A 202 12.83 28.10 7.16
C TRP A 202 11.55 27.40 7.60
N LEU A 203 11.65 26.13 7.98
CA LEU A 203 10.46 25.31 8.28
C LEU A 203 9.97 25.48 9.72
N VAL A 204 10.87 25.59 10.69
CA VAL A 204 10.50 25.60 12.11
C VAL A 204 11.07 26.77 12.90
N GLY A 205 12.08 27.49 12.38
CA GLY A 205 12.74 28.57 13.12
C GLY A 205 11.80 29.72 13.48
N TRP A 206 11.02 30.22 12.53
CA TRP A 206 10.21 31.43 12.69
C TRP A 206 8.98 31.29 13.61
N TRP A 207 8.47 30.07 13.80
CA TRP A 207 7.31 29.82 14.68
C TRP A 207 7.71 28.98 15.89
N LEU A 208 8.17 27.74 15.69
CA LEU A 208 8.49 26.83 16.79
C LEU A 208 9.78 27.23 17.50
N GLY A 209 10.81 27.59 16.72
CA GLY A 209 12.07 28.11 17.25
C GLY A 209 11.84 29.40 18.06
N ALA A 210 11.05 30.33 17.51
CA ALA A 210 10.64 31.54 18.20
C ALA A 210 9.85 31.25 19.49
N ALA A 211 8.89 30.32 19.46
CA ALA A 211 8.08 29.95 20.62
C ALA A 211 8.89 29.25 21.73
N LEU A 212 9.89 28.46 21.35
CA LEU A 212 10.76 27.72 22.27
C LEU A 212 12.03 28.49 22.67
N GLY A 213 12.28 29.64 22.06
CA GLY A 213 13.52 30.43 22.24
C GLY A 213 14.77 29.81 21.61
N SER A 214 14.64 28.74 20.83
CA SER A 214 15.77 28.05 20.18
C SER A 214 15.31 27.19 19.01
N THR A 215 15.88 27.44 17.82
CA THR A 215 15.69 26.59 16.64
C THR A 215 16.27 25.20 16.82
N ASP A 216 17.31 25.04 17.65
CA ASP A 216 17.84 23.71 17.99
C ASP A 216 16.86 22.90 18.83
N LEU A 217 16.21 23.53 19.82
CA LEU A 217 15.17 22.89 20.61
C LEU A 217 13.96 22.50 19.74
N ALA A 218 13.57 23.34 18.77
CA ALA A 218 12.58 22.98 17.75
C ALA A 218 13.01 21.74 16.94
N GLY A 219 14.28 21.67 16.54
CA GLY A 219 14.87 20.51 15.87
C GLY A 219 14.81 19.21 16.69
N TRP A 220 14.93 19.30 18.01
CA TRP A 220 14.76 18.14 18.90
C TRP A 220 13.33 17.59 18.88
N TYR A 221 12.32 18.45 18.92
CA TYR A 221 10.93 18.02 18.77
C TYR A 221 10.66 17.42 17.38
N MET A 222 11.20 18.00 16.31
CA MET A 222 11.10 17.43 14.97
C MET A 222 11.72 16.04 14.90
N ARG A 223 12.85 15.81 15.59
CA ARG A 223 13.48 14.48 15.67
C ARG A 223 12.58 13.45 16.33
N ILE A 224 11.92 13.82 17.42
CA ILE A 224 10.99 12.94 18.14
C ILE A 224 9.82 12.56 17.24
N VAL A 225 9.20 13.54 16.57
CA VAL A 225 8.08 13.27 15.65
C VAL A 225 8.54 12.41 14.47
N HIS A 226 9.68 12.73 13.85
CA HIS A 226 10.25 11.94 12.74
C HIS A 226 10.51 10.48 13.14
N TYR A 227 10.96 10.27 14.38
CA TYR A 227 11.24 8.95 14.92
C TYR A 227 9.97 8.15 15.20
N ILE A 228 8.96 8.79 15.81
CA ILE A 228 7.62 8.21 16.03
C ILE A 228 7.01 7.78 14.70
N VAL A 229 6.99 8.67 13.70
CA VAL A 229 6.40 8.40 12.39
C VAL A 229 7.19 7.33 11.63
N ASN A 230 8.52 7.28 11.75
CA ASN A 230 9.32 6.17 11.24
C ASN A 230 8.85 4.81 11.80
N TRP A 231 8.63 4.70 13.11
CA TRP A 231 8.13 3.45 13.69
C TRP A 231 6.73 3.09 13.23
N LEU A 232 5.85 4.08 13.07
CA LEU A 232 4.54 3.86 12.45
C LEU A 232 4.70 3.29 11.03
N PHE A 233 5.62 3.82 10.22
CA PHE A 233 5.92 3.26 8.90
C PHE A 233 6.45 1.84 8.94
N ILE A 234 7.37 1.52 9.86
CA ILE A 234 7.91 0.17 10.01
C ILE A 234 6.78 -0.81 10.33
N ILE A 235 5.95 -0.51 11.32
CA ILE A 235 4.83 -1.38 11.74
C ILE A 235 3.81 -1.52 10.62
N LEU A 236 3.35 -0.40 10.06
CA LEU A 236 2.35 -0.36 9.00
C LEU A 236 2.81 -1.12 7.75
N THR A 237 4.07 -0.93 7.35
CA THR A 237 4.66 -1.61 6.18
C THR A 237 4.83 -3.11 6.45
N THR A 238 5.25 -3.50 7.66
CA THR A 238 5.37 -4.92 8.05
C THR A 238 4.01 -5.63 7.95
N VAL A 239 2.96 -5.03 8.52
CA VAL A 239 1.60 -5.57 8.43
C VAL A 239 1.08 -5.56 6.99
N HIS A 240 1.33 -4.49 6.23
CA HIS A 240 0.92 -4.37 4.83
C HIS A 240 1.53 -5.46 3.96
N VAL A 241 2.85 -5.65 4.03
CA VAL A 241 3.56 -6.70 3.27
C VAL A 241 3.08 -8.08 3.68
N TYR A 242 2.93 -8.33 4.99
CA TYR A 242 2.41 -9.60 5.49
C TYR A 242 1.05 -9.92 4.88
N LEU A 243 0.07 -9.01 4.99
CA LEU A 243 -1.27 -9.23 4.45
C LEU A 243 -1.26 -9.33 2.93
N SER A 244 -0.43 -8.55 2.24
CA SER A 244 -0.29 -8.62 0.78
C SER A 244 0.21 -10.00 0.34
N VAL A 245 1.10 -10.64 1.10
CA VAL A 245 1.62 -11.97 0.75
C VAL A 245 0.70 -13.08 1.23
N SER A 246 0.16 -12.99 2.44
CA SER A 246 -0.62 -14.09 3.03
C SER A 246 -2.05 -14.13 2.51
N GLU A 247 -2.64 -12.98 2.17
CA GLU A 247 -4.08 -12.84 1.88
C GLU A 247 -4.39 -12.42 0.44
N ASP A 248 -3.40 -11.88 -0.29
CA ASP A 248 -3.60 -11.26 -1.60
C ASP A 248 -2.37 -11.42 -2.54
N PHE A 249 -1.80 -12.63 -2.57
CA PHE A 249 -0.55 -12.90 -3.30
C PHE A 249 -0.64 -12.68 -4.83
N PRO A 250 -1.76 -13.00 -5.52
CA PRO A 250 -1.90 -12.66 -6.94
C PRO A 250 -1.81 -11.15 -7.21
N ALA A 251 -2.44 -10.31 -6.36
CA ALA A 251 -2.30 -8.87 -6.49
C ALA A 251 -0.87 -8.41 -6.19
N PHE A 252 -0.20 -9.00 -5.19
CA PHE A 252 1.22 -8.76 -4.93
C PHE A 252 2.07 -9.00 -6.18
N LEU A 253 1.94 -10.16 -6.82
CA LEU A 253 2.65 -10.48 -8.06
C LEU A 253 2.36 -9.46 -9.17
N ASN A 254 1.09 -9.09 -9.35
CA ASN A 254 0.68 -8.10 -10.35
C ASN A 254 1.32 -6.72 -10.12
N PHE A 255 1.35 -6.25 -8.87
CA PHE A 255 1.97 -4.98 -8.51
C PHE A 255 3.48 -4.95 -8.82
N PHE A 256 4.17 -6.09 -8.70
CA PHE A 256 5.60 -6.22 -9.05
C PHE A 256 5.86 -6.63 -10.50
N GLY A 257 4.81 -6.75 -11.34
CA GLY A 257 4.96 -7.18 -12.73
C GLY A 257 5.34 -8.66 -12.89
N LEU A 258 5.16 -9.45 -11.82
CA LEU A 258 5.43 -10.88 -11.76
C LEU A 258 4.17 -11.71 -12.02
N SER A 259 3.15 -11.15 -12.69
CA SER A 259 1.90 -11.86 -12.99
C SER A 259 2.09 -13.15 -13.80
N PHE A 260 3.23 -13.32 -14.48
CA PHE A 260 3.57 -14.58 -15.16
C PHE A 260 3.78 -15.76 -14.18
N LEU A 261 4.01 -15.49 -12.89
CA LEU A 261 4.04 -16.49 -11.82
C LEU A 261 2.65 -16.81 -11.27
N ASP A 262 1.64 -16.01 -11.63
CA ASP A 262 0.26 -16.29 -11.25
C ASP A 262 -0.28 -17.46 -12.06
N ARG A 263 -0.71 -18.51 -11.37
CA ARG A 263 -1.31 -19.67 -12.02
C ARG A 263 -2.77 -19.33 -12.32
N THR A 264 -3.27 -19.78 -13.46
CA THR A 264 -4.70 -19.73 -13.75
C THR A 264 -5.46 -20.34 -12.58
N HIS A 265 -6.42 -19.59 -12.02
CA HIS A 265 -7.29 -20.09 -10.96
C HIS A 265 -7.83 -21.46 -11.37
N ALA A 266 -7.75 -22.44 -10.47
CA ALA A 266 -8.49 -23.68 -10.67
C ALA A 266 -9.96 -23.27 -10.86
N THR A 267 -10.46 -23.41 -12.09
CA THR A 267 -11.84 -23.16 -12.44
C THR A 267 -12.70 -23.96 -11.47
N HIS A 268 -13.40 -23.26 -10.56
CA HIS A 268 -14.63 -23.81 -10.05
C HIS A 268 -15.49 -24.03 -11.30
N GLY A 269 -15.81 -25.29 -11.57
CA GLY A 269 -16.51 -25.68 -12.77
C GLY A 269 -17.82 -24.90 -12.90
N ASP A 270 -17.86 -24.01 -13.88
CA ASP A 270 -19.09 -23.77 -14.63
C ASP A 270 -19.33 -25.06 -15.40
N GLY A 271 -20.00 -26.01 -14.72
CA GLY A 271 -20.69 -27.07 -15.39
C GLY A 271 -21.79 -26.45 -16.25
N ASP A 272 -21.92 -27.01 -17.45
CA ASP A 272 -22.99 -26.80 -18.39
C ASP A 272 -22.93 -25.52 -19.24
N HIS A 273 -22.23 -25.61 -20.38
CA HIS A 273 -22.83 -25.22 -21.65
C HIS A 273 -22.25 -26.07 -22.79
N GLY A 274 -22.98 -27.15 -23.10
CA GLY A 274 -23.19 -27.63 -24.46
C GLY A 274 -22.00 -28.27 -25.15
N GLU A 275 -21.80 -29.56 -24.87
CA GLU A 275 -21.20 -30.48 -25.83
C GLU A 275 -21.98 -30.39 -27.16
N THR A 276 -21.31 -29.94 -28.22
CA THR A 276 -21.81 -30.03 -29.58
C THR A 276 -21.78 -31.49 -30.02
N HIS A 277 -22.89 -32.19 -29.77
CA HIS A 277 -23.16 -33.48 -30.41
C HIS A 277 -23.33 -33.26 -31.91
N ALA A 278 -22.33 -33.70 -32.68
CA ALA A 278 -22.46 -33.99 -34.09
C ALA A 278 -23.24 -35.30 -34.26
N HIS A 279 -24.30 -35.29 -35.07
CA HIS A 279 -24.77 -36.48 -35.79
C HIS A 279 -25.36 -36.10 -37.17
N PRO A 280 -25.35 -37.02 -38.14
CA PRO A 280 -25.34 -36.73 -39.58
C PRO A 280 -26.69 -36.94 -40.29
N GLY A 281 -26.86 -36.24 -41.43
CA GLY A 281 -27.54 -36.66 -42.67
C GLY A 281 -29.03 -37.07 -42.65
N GLY A 282 -29.82 -36.53 -43.60
CA GLY A 282 -31.07 -37.15 -44.06
C GLY A 282 -32.19 -36.18 -44.47
N ASP A 283 -32.24 -35.90 -45.77
CA ASP A 283 -33.34 -35.64 -46.71
C ASP A 283 -34.80 -35.31 -46.25
N GLU A 284 -35.36 -34.37 -47.05
CA GLU A 284 -36.72 -34.31 -47.63
C GLU A 284 -37.92 -33.64 -46.91
N ASP A 285 -38.57 -32.79 -47.73
CA ASP A 285 -39.99 -32.43 -47.86
C ASP A 285 -40.66 -31.25 -47.12
N ASP A 286 -40.98 -30.24 -47.94
CA ASP A 286 -42.25 -29.50 -48.11
C ASP A 286 -43.12 -29.16 -46.88
N HIS A 287 -43.37 -27.85 -46.68
CA HIS A 287 -44.68 -27.24 -46.96
C HIS A 287 -44.72 -25.74 -46.65
N ALA A 288 -45.43 -25.02 -47.53
CA ALA A 288 -45.72 -23.59 -47.47
C ALA A 288 -46.67 -23.19 -46.33
N GLY A 289 -46.52 -21.96 -45.84
CA GLY A 289 -47.49 -21.34 -44.93
C GLY A 289 -47.17 -19.87 -44.68
N THR A 290 -48.04 -18.99 -45.20
CA THR A 290 -47.95 -17.54 -45.18
C THR A 290 -48.40 -16.93 -43.84
N HIS A 291 -48.06 -15.64 -43.67
CA HIS A 291 -48.76 -14.58 -42.94
C HIS A 291 -48.10 -13.93 -41.70
N HIS A 292 -48.10 -12.59 -41.84
CA HIS A 292 -48.24 -11.52 -40.86
C HIS A 292 -47.00 -10.79 -40.35
N LYS A 293 -46.87 -9.57 -40.89
CA LYS A 293 -46.20 -8.42 -40.30
C LYS A 293 -46.87 -8.05 -38.96
N ASP A 294 -46.11 -7.58 -37.97
CA ASP A 294 -45.98 -6.14 -37.67
C ASP A 294 -45.39 -5.85 -36.26
N HIS A 295 -44.66 -4.73 -36.21
CA HIS A 295 -44.36 -3.82 -35.08
C HIS A 295 -43.33 -4.15 -33.96
N GLU A 296 -42.25 -3.35 -34.04
CA GLU A 296 -41.70 -2.47 -32.98
C GLU A 296 -40.56 -2.92 -32.03
N ALA A 297 -39.37 -2.41 -32.37
CA ALA A 297 -38.57 -1.44 -31.61
C ALA A 297 -38.07 -1.80 -30.19
N GLY A 298 -36.75 -2.01 -30.11
CA GLY A 298 -35.97 -1.94 -28.88
C GLY A 298 -34.48 -1.77 -29.19
N SER A 299 -34.01 -0.52 -29.21
CA SER A 299 -32.66 -0.13 -29.66
C SER A 299 -31.54 -0.69 -28.77
N GLY A 300 -30.76 -1.63 -29.30
CA GLY A 300 -29.46 -2.03 -28.72
C GLY A 300 -28.39 -0.98 -29.02
N ARG A 301 -28.07 -0.14 -28.03
CA ARG A 301 -27.00 0.86 -28.13
C ARG A 301 -25.64 0.15 -27.97
N ARG A 302 -25.06 -0.36 -29.06
CA ARG A 302 -23.65 -0.83 -29.12
C ARG A 302 -22.72 0.37 -28.95
N GLN A 303 -22.07 0.48 -27.79
CA GLN A 303 -21.00 1.46 -27.58
C GLN A 303 -19.71 0.91 -28.21
N LYS A 304 -19.39 1.38 -29.42
CA LYS A 304 -18.10 1.16 -30.10
C LYS A 304 -16.98 1.81 -29.28
N TYR A 305 -16.01 1.01 -28.85
CA TYR A 305 -14.71 1.50 -28.41
C TYR A 305 -13.90 1.96 -29.63
N MET A 306 -13.47 3.22 -29.66
CA MET A 306 -12.39 3.66 -30.55
C MET A 306 -11.05 3.61 -29.81
N PRO A 307 -9.96 3.15 -30.46
CA PRO A 307 -8.61 3.24 -29.91
C PRO A 307 -7.99 4.56 -30.37
N TRP A 308 -7.35 5.31 -29.47
CA TRP A 308 -6.42 6.34 -29.91
C TRP A 308 -5.14 6.37 -29.08
N SER A 309 -4.07 6.23 -29.85
CA SER A 309 -2.67 6.55 -29.63
C SER A 309 -2.46 8.03 -29.32
N THR A 310 -1.71 8.32 -28.26
CA THR A 310 -0.51 9.19 -28.14
C THR A 310 -0.36 9.64 -26.70
#